data_AF-A0A1H8D839-F1
#
_entry.id   AF-A0A1H8D839-F1
#
_cell.length_a   1.000
_cell.length_b   1.000
_cell.length_c   1.000
_cell.angle_alpha   90.00
_cell.angle_beta   90.00
_cell.angle_gamma   90.00
#
_symmetry.space_group_name_H-M   'P 1'
#
loop_
_entity.id
_entity.type
_entity.pdbx_description
1 polymer ?
#
loop_
_entity_poly.entity_id
_entity_poly.type
_entity_poly.pdbx_seq_one_letter_code
_entity_poly.pdbx_strand_id
1 'polypeptide(L)'
;MVPFFLELELDNIMITITVEQLQNFADADGYCRYDIIAGERRAIVYVNVEYEDPQPPVIPQDFEIYYEAIHYPEQAQAFIDDDDERFSSSELNLIAAAIRQYNRDAGISFPEFNFDL
;
A
#
# COMPACT_ATOMS: atom_id res chain seq x y z
N MET A 1 -9.88 -10.68 -8.81
CA MET A 1 -8.67 -11.45 -9.19
C MET A 1 -8.53 -12.61 -8.22
N VAL A 2 -7.43 -13.38 -8.17
CA VAL A 2 -7.26 -14.37 -7.09
C VAL A 2 -6.83 -13.64 -5.81
N PRO A 3 -7.54 -13.81 -4.68
CA PRO A 3 -7.14 -13.18 -3.42
C PRO A 3 -5.83 -13.78 -2.92
N PHE A 4 -5.05 -12.95 -2.22
CA PHE A 4 -3.83 -13.35 -1.53
C PHE A 4 -3.89 -12.97 -0.06
N PHE A 5 -2.99 -13.55 0.74
CA PHE A 5 -2.93 -13.35 2.18
C PHE A 5 -1.64 -12.65 2.56
N LEU A 6 -1.76 -11.67 3.45
CA LEU A 6 -0.64 -10.98 4.08
C LEU A 6 -0.66 -11.28 5.57
N GLU A 7 0.51 -11.47 6.15
CA GLU A 7 0.68 -11.59 7.60
C GLU A 7 1.37 -10.31 8.09
N LEU A 8 0.65 -9.48 8.85
CA LEU A 8 1.13 -8.16 9.28
C LEU A 8 0.90 -7.94 10.76
N GLU A 9 1.81 -7.21 11.38
CA GLU A 9 1.64 -6.69 12.74
C GLU A 9 0.98 -5.31 12.66
N LEU A 10 -0.29 -5.22 13.03
CA LEU A 10 -1.05 -3.97 13.14
C LEU A 10 -1.29 -3.68 14.62
N ASP A 11 -0.90 -2.50 15.11
CA ASP A 11 -1.05 -2.10 16.52
C ASP A 11 -0.50 -3.14 17.52
N ASN A 12 0.68 -3.70 17.24
CA ASN A 12 1.33 -4.78 17.99
C ASN A 12 0.54 -6.11 18.05
N ILE A 13 -0.39 -6.32 17.12
CA ILE A 13 -1.16 -7.55 16.98
C ILE A 13 -0.88 -8.15 15.61
N MET A 14 -0.38 -9.39 15.61
CA MET A 14 -0.21 -10.15 14.38
C MET A 14 -1.58 -10.56 13.83
N ILE A 15 -1.88 -10.14 12.61
CA ILE A 15 -3.16 -10.39 11.95
C ILE A 15 -2.94 -10.87 10.51
N THR A 16 -3.74 -11.86 10.12
CA THR A 16 -3.83 -12.27 8.72
C THR A 16 -4.83 -11.38 7.99
N ILE A 17 -4.37 -10.77 6.92
CA ILE A 17 -5.15 -9.89 6.06
C ILE A 17 -5.41 -10.61 4.74
N THR A 18 -6.67 -10.72 4.34
CA THR A 18 -7.04 -11.16 3.00
C THR A 18 -7.13 -9.95 2.10
N VAL A 19 -6.47 -10.01 0.94
CA VAL A 19 -6.44 -8.93 -0.03
C VAL A 19 -6.94 -9.45 -1.38
N GLU A 20 -7.95 -8.79 -1.93
CA GLU A 20 -8.40 -9.01 -3.30
C GLU A 20 -8.20 -7.75 -4.13
N GLN A 21 -7.44 -7.85 -5.22
CA GLN A 21 -7.33 -6.79 -6.19
C GLN A 21 -8.62 -6.68 -7.03
N LEU A 22 -9.22 -5.49 -7.03
CA LEU A 22 -10.50 -5.20 -7.68
C LEU A 22 -10.37 -4.73 -9.13
N GLN A 23 -9.20 -4.23 -9.52
CA GLN A 23 -8.93 -3.72 -10.86
C GLN A 23 -7.55 -4.14 -11.34
N ASN A 24 -7.41 -4.41 -12.64
CA ASN A 24 -6.14 -4.89 -13.21
C ASN A 24 -5.09 -3.79 -13.45
N PHE A 25 -5.50 -2.51 -13.40
CA PHE A 25 -4.67 -1.37 -13.77
C PHE A 25 -4.75 -0.28 -12.70
N ALA A 26 -3.67 0.48 -12.54
CA ALA A 26 -3.69 1.71 -11.78
C ALA A 26 -4.52 2.77 -12.52
N ASP A 27 -5.09 3.72 -11.78
CA ASP A 27 -5.68 4.93 -12.36
C ASP A 27 -4.60 5.94 -12.80
N ALA A 28 -5.03 7.12 -13.25
CA ALA A 28 -4.14 8.16 -13.76
C ALA A 28 -3.20 8.75 -12.67
N ASP A 29 -3.50 8.52 -11.40
CA ASP A 29 -2.72 9.00 -10.25
C ASP A 29 -1.88 7.87 -9.62
N GLY A 30 -1.82 6.70 -10.26
CA GLY A 30 -1.02 5.56 -9.81
C GLY A 30 -1.68 4.70 -8.74
N TYR A 31 -2.99 4.83 -8.50
CA TYR A 31 -3.70 4.06 -7.47
C TYR A 31 -4.37 2.79 -8.02
N CYS A 32 -4.22 1.70 -7.29
CA CYS A 32 -4.99 0.47 -7.47
C CYS A 32 -5.94 0.23 -6.30
N ARG A 33 -7.12 -0.31 -6.60
CA ARG A 33 -8.14 -0.67 -5.60
C ARG A 33 -8.02 -2.11 -5.13
N TYR A 34 -8.06 -2.28 -3.82
CA TYR A 34 -8.03 -3.57 -3.15
C TYR A 34 -9.18 -3.66 -2.14
N ASP A 35 -9.86 -4.79 -2.09
CA ASP A 35 -10.75 -5.16 -0.99
C ASP A 35 -9.94 -5.91 0.06
N ILE A 36 -9.96 -5.39 1.28
CA ILE A 36 -9.10 -5.84 2.36
C ILE A 36 -9.95 -6.29 3.53
N ILE A 37 -9.70 -7.50 4.03
CA ILE A 37 -10.40 -8.10 5.17
C ILE A 37 -9.37 -8.48 6.24
N ALA A 38 -9.50 -7.91 7.43
CA ALA A 38 -8.65 -8.14 8.59
C ALA A 38 -9.52 -8.40 9.83
N GLY A 39 -9.81 -9.67 10.13
CA GLY A 39 -10.75 -10.04 11.19
C GLY A 39 -12.18 -9.59 10.87
N GLU A 40 -12.77 -8.75 11.72
CA GLU A 40 -14.10 -8.16 11.50
C GLU A 40 -14.06 -6.87 10.66
N ARG A 41 -12.86 -6.35 10.39
CA ARG A 41 -12.66 -5.11 9.62
C ARG A 41 -12.57 -5.43 8.14
N ARG A 42 -13.37 -4.72 7.34
CA ARG A 42 -13.31 -4.77 5.88
C ARG A 42 -13.34 -3.38 5.29
N ALA A 43 -12.47 -3.07 4.35
CA ALA A 43 -12.48 -1.79 3.64
C ALA A 43 -11.98 -1.93 2.20
N ILE A 44 -12.44 -1.02 1.35
CA ILE A 44 -11.81 -0.80 0.05
C ILE A 44 -10.69 0.22 0.23
N VAL A 45 -9.48 -0.19 -0.12
CA VAL A 45 -8.27 0.63 0.01
C VAL A 45 -7.73 0.96 -1.37
N TYR A 46 -7.47 2.23 -1.61
CA TYR A 46 -6.72 2.73 -2.75
C TYR A 46 -5.26 2.76 -2.34
N VAL A 47 -4.41 2.01 -3.02
CA VAL A 47 -2.97 1.93 -2.75
C VAL A 47 -2.24 2.55 -3.92
N ASN A 48 -1.40 3.54 -3.66
CA ASN A 48 -0.47 4.03 -4.66
C ASN A 48 0.57 2.94 -4.94
N VAL A 49 0.52 2.34 -6.13
CA VAL A 49 1.42 1.26 -6.54
C VAL A 49 2.70 1.76 -7.17
N GLU A 50 2.75 3.04 -7.56
CA GLU A 50 3.92 3.74 -8.07
C GLU A 50 4.79 4.32 -6.95
N TYR A 51 4.28 4.34 -5.72
CA TYR A 51 5.03 4.80 -4.55
C TYR A 51 6.28 3.92 -4.33
N GLU A 52 7.45 4.55 -4.44
CA GLU A 52 8.71 3.91 -4.12
C GLU A 52 8.95 3.95 -2.61
N ASP A 53 8.95 2.78 -1.98
CA ASP A 53 9.28 2.68 -0.56
C ASP A 53 10.69 3.24 -0.30
N PRO A 54 10.87 4.12 0.71
CA PRO A 54 12.17 4.67 1.06
C PRO A 54 13.20 3.55 1.26
N GLN A 55 14.28 3.59 0.50
CA GLN A 55 15.35 2.60 0.62
C GLN A 55 16.26 2.95 1.79
N PRO A 56 16.75 1.96 2.57
CA PRO A 56 17.73 2.21 3.62
C PRO A 56 18.93 2.99 3.08
N PRO A 57 19.39 4.03 3.79
CA PRO A 57 20.45 4.90 3.29
C PRO A 57 21.75 4.10 3.16
N VAL A 58 22.39 4.19 1.99
CA VAL A 58 23.67 3.52 1.71
C VAL A 58 24.85 4.35 2.22
N ILE A 59 24.67 5.67 2.31
CA ILE A 59 25.68 6.61 2.79
C ILE A 59 25.14 7.47 3.95
N PRO A 60 26.01 7.91 4.88
CA PRO A 60 25.61 8.71 6.05
C PRO A 60 24.81 9.99 5.74
N GLN A 61 25.00 10.57 4.55
CA GLN A 61 24.37 11.82 4.13
C GLN A 61 22.88 11.66 3.81
N ASP A 62 22.43 10.44 3.51
CA ASP A 62 21.05 10.16 3.13
C ASP A 62 20.17 9.80 4.35
N PHE A 63 20.74 9.72 5.56
CA PHE A 63 20.01 9.33 6.77
C PHE A 63 18.91 10.32 7.16
N GLU A 64 19.15 11.62 6.98
CA GLU A 64 18.16 12.66 7.32
C GLU A 64 16.96 12.58 6.37
N ILE A 65 17.22 12.46 5.07
CA ILE A 65 16.20 12.30 4.02
C ILE A 65 15.40 11.01 4.24
N TYR A 66 16.09 9.90 4.54
CA TYR A 66 15.43 8.63 4.85
C TYR A 66 14.56 8.74 6.11
N TYR A 67 15.06 9.37 7.17
CA TYR A 67 14.33 9.56 8.42
C TYR A 67 13.07 10.41 8.20
N GLU A 68 13.17 11.49 7.43
CA GLU A 68 12.01 12.30 7.07
C GLU A 68 10.99 11.51 6.24
N ALA A 69 11.45 10.76 5.23
CA ALA A 69 10.58 9.98 4.36
C ALA A 69 9.77 8.90 5.10
N ILE A 70 10.34 8.28 6.15
CA ILE A 70 9.63 7.26 6.95
C ILE A 70 8.76 7.85 8.08
N HIS A 71 9.07 9.05 8.60
CA HIS A 71 8.34 9.66 9.72
C HIS A 71 7.30 10.69 9.28
N TYR A 72 7.46 11.28 8.10
CA TYR A 72 6.55 12.28 7.52
C TYR A 72 6.11 11.89 6.11
N PRO A 73 5.45 10.73 5.91
CA PRO A 73 4.82 10.40 4.64
C PRO A 73 3.57 11.28 4.47
N GLU A 74 3.75 12.57 4.18
CA GLU A 74 2.64 13.52 3.96
C GLU A 74 1.83 13.20 2.69
N GLN A 75 2.21 12.18 1.93
CA GLN A 75 1.47 11.66 0.79
C GLN A 75 0.82 10.34 1.20
N ALA A 76 -0.52 10.30 1.18
CA ALA A 76 -1.31 9.12 1.52
C ALA A 76 -0.94 7.96 0.60
N GLN A 77 -0.04 7.09 1.07
CA GLN A 77 0.37 5.88 0.34
C GLN A 77 -0.83 4.95 0.12
N ALA A 78 -1.82 5.08 1.00
CA ALA A 78 -3.15 4.54 0.81
C ALA A 78 -4.22 5.38 1.51
N PHE A 79 -5.44 5.29 0.99
CA PHE A 79 -6.65 5.84 1.61
C PHE A 79 -7.83 4.88 1.43
N ILE A 80 -8.88 5.08 2.24
CA ILE A 80 -10.13 4.33 2.13
C ILE A 80 -11.21 5.18 1.47
N ASP A 81 -12.13 4.54 0.75
CA ASP A 81 -13.29 5.20 0.12
C ASP A 81 -14.39 5.60 1.13
N ASP A 82 -14.35 5.00 2.32
CA ASP A 82 -15.43 5.04 3.31
C ASP A 82 -15.07 5.96 4.49
N ASP A 83 -16.04 6.74 4.98
CA ASP A 83 -15.91 7.60 6.16
C ASP A 83 -15.87 6.79 7.47
N ASP A 84 -16.21 5.50 7.41
CA ASP A 84 -15.94 4.56 8.50
C ASP A 84 -14.41 4.36 8.60
N GLU A 85 -13.73 5.12 9.47
CA GLU A 85 -12.32 4.97 9.86
C GLU A 85 -12.03 3.58 10.48
N ARG A 86 -12.13 2.50 9.69
CA ARG A 86 -11.90 1.11 10.12
C ARG A 86 -10.42 0.80 10.29
N PHE A 87 -9.58 1.58 9.63
CA PHE A 87 -8.13 1.47 9.68
C PHE A 87 -7.55 2.86 9.91
N SER A 88 -6.56 2.96 10.79
CA SER A 88 -5.80 4.20 10.96
C SER A 88 -4.89 4.45 9.75
N SER A 89 -4.47 5.69 9.52
CA SER A 89 -3.52 6.01 8.45
C SER A 89 -2.20 5.24 8.56
N SER A 90 -1.76 4.94 9.78
CA SER A 90 -0.57 4.11 10.03
C SER A 90 -0.77 2.68 9.54
N GLU A 91 -1.92 2.07 9.87
CA GLU A 91 -2.27 0.73 9.38
C GLU A 91 -2.40 0.72 7.85
N LEU A 92 -3.03 1.73 7.25
CA LEU A 92 -3.17 1.83 5.80
C LEU A 92 -1.80 1.90 5.11
N ASN A 93 -0.84 2.66 5.65
CA ASN A 93 0.51 2.72 5.11
C ASN A 93 1.25 1.38 5.21
N LEU A 94 1.11 0.65 6.32
CA LEU A 94 1.70 -0.69 6.48
C LEU A 94 1.09 -1.70 5.50
N ILE A 95 -0.23 -1.67 5.34
CA ILE A 95 -0.96 -2.52 4.40
C ILE A 95 -0.53 -2.19 2.95
N ALA A 96 -0.42 -0.91 2.61
CA ALA A 96 0.01 -0.43 1.30
C ALA A 96 1.42 -0.94 0.95
N ALA A 97 2.37 -0.78 1.87
CA ALA A 97 3.74 -1.26 1.71
C ALA A 97 3.79 -2.78 1.50
N ALA A 98 3.00 -3.54 2.25
CA ALA A 98 2.94 -4.99 2.15
C ALA A 98 2.32 -5.47 0.81
N ILE A 99 1.27 -4.80 0.34
CA ILE A 99 0.68 -5.06 -0.99
C ILE A 99 1.70 -4.80 -2.10
N ARG A 100 2.40 -3.66 -2.05
CA ARG A 100 3.46 -3.35 -3.02
C ARG A 100 4.57 -4.39 -2.99
N GLN A 101 5.03 -4.78 -1.81
CA GLN A 101 6.04 -5.82 -1.65
C GLN A 101 5.60 -7.14 -2.27
N TYR A 102 4.37 -7.59 -1.97
CA TYR A 102 3.81 -8.80 -2.57
C TYR A 102 3.77 -8.72 -4.10
N ASN A 103 3.31 -7.59 -4.65
CA ASN A 103 3.24 -7.39 -6.09
C ASN A 103 4.63 -7.42 -6.75
N ARG A 104 5.64 -6.81 -6.13
CA ARG A 104 7.04 -6.88 -6.59
C ARG A 104 7.55 -8.32 -6.61
N ASP A 105 7.32 -9.06 -5.53
CA ASP A 105 7.78 -10.45 -5.40
C ASP A 105 7.06 -11.40 -6.36
N ALA A 106 5.78 -11.13 -6.65
CA ALA A 106 4.98 -11.85 -7.63
C ALA A 106 5.30 -11.47 -9.09
N GLY A 107 6.16 -10.47 -9.32
CA GLY A 107 6.46 -9.96 -10.66
C GLY A 107 5.26 -9.28 -11.34
N ILE A 108 4.29 -8.81 -10.55
CA ILE A 108 3.12 -8.09 -11.04
C ILE A 108 3.57 -6.66 -11.37
N SER A 109 3.57 -6.33 -12.65
CA SER A 109 3.75 -4.96 -13.14
C SER A 109 2.38 -4.37 -13.45
N PHE A 110 2.16 -3.13 -12.99
CA PHE A 110 0.98 -2.34 -13.34
C PHE A 110 1.37 -1.49 -14.54
N PRO A 111 1.03 -1.88 -15.78
CA PRO A 111 1.30 -1.02 -16.91
C PRO A 111 0.54 0.30 -16.72
N GLU A 112 1.27 1.41 -16.81
CA GLU A 112 0.69 2.75 -16.84
C GLU A 112 -0.35 2.81 -17.95
N PHE A 113 -1.49 3.45 -17.67
CA PHE A 113 -2.48 3.74 -18.70
C PHE A 113 -1.93 4.88 -19.57
N ASN A 114 -1.09 4.55 -20.56
CA ASN A 114 -0.67 5.50 -21.58
C ASN A 114 -1.90 5.86 -22.43
N PHE A 115 -2.58 6.95 -22.06
CA PHE A 115 -3.43 7.67 -23.00
C PHE A 115 -2.51 8.37 -24.00
N ASP A 116 -2.14 7.66 -25.07
CA ASP A 116 -1.64 8.32 -26.27
C ASP A 116 -2.75 9.31 -26.72
N LEU A 117 -2.45 10.60 -26.58
CA LEU A 117 -3.27 11.75 -27.00
C LEU A 117 -3.20 11.97 -28.52
#